data_AF-A0A645BC53-F1
#
_entry.id   AF-A0A645BC53-F1
#
_cell.length_a   1.000
_cell.length_b   1.000
_cell.length_c   1.000
_cell.angle_alpha   90.00
_cell.angle_beta   90.00
_cell.angle_gamma   90.00
#
_symmetry.space_group_name_H-M   'P 1'
#
loop_
_entity.id
_entity.type
_entity.pdbx_description
1 polymer ?
#
loop_
_entity_poly.entity_id
_entity_poly.type
_entity_poly.pdbx_seq_one_letter_code
_entity_poly.pdbx_strand_id
1 'polypeptide(L)'
;MITVIDSEDKLLTFVTNIFKYTSEEIAWLYKKRWEIELFFKWIKQNLKIKRFIGHSLNAVMMQIISAIITFIMIRVIQDIAKTAYGLLKVKRLLKHSLPKSIDKSAFSWYKWLSG
;
A
#
# COMPACT_ATOMS: atom_id res chain seq x y z
N MET A 1 -11.92 29.97 -0.16
CA MET A 1 -11.64 29.65 1.26
C MET A 1 -12.92 29.07 1.82
N ILE A 2 -12.87 27.89 2.42
CA ILE A 2 -14.03 27.23 3.01
C ILE A 2 -13.75 26.97 4.50
N THR A 3 -14.80 27.02 5.32
CA THR A 3 -14.74 26.75 6.75
C THR A 3 -15.69 25.61 7.07
N VAL A 4 -15.21 24.64 7.84
CA VAL A 4 -15.98 23.48 8.30
C VAL A 4 -15.71 23.27 9.78
N ILE A 5 -16.74 22.94 10.54
CA ILE A 5 -16.62 22.55 11.95
C ILE A 5 -16.43 21.03 12.00
N ASP A 6 -15.34 20.57 12.59
CA ASP A 6 -15.06 19.13 12.73
C ASP A 6 -15.90 18.52 13.88
N SER A 7 -15.92 17.18 13.98
CA SER A 7 -16.62 16.44 15.04
C SER A 7 -16.14 16.74 16.47
N GLU A 8 -15.01 17.44 16.63
CA GLU A 8 -14.49 17.95 17.91
C GLU A 8 -14.80 19.45 18.13
N ASP A 9 -15.74 20.01 17.36
CA ASP A 9 -16.15 21.42 17.40
C ASP A 9 -15.01 22.42 17.06
N LYS A 10 -13.99 21.93 16.36
CA LYS A 10 -12.86 22.73 15.88
C LYS A 10 -13.16 23.30 14.50
N LEU A 11 -12.93 24.61 14.35
CA LEU A 11 -12.98 25.29 13.05
C LEU A 11 -11.76 24.91 12.20
N LEU A 12 -12.01 24.25 11.08
CA LEU A 12 -11.03 23.92 10.05
C LEU A 12 -11.23 24.84 8.85
N THR A 13 -10.14 25.47 8.41
CA THR A 13 -10.14 26.37 7.24
C THR A 13 -9.34 25.75 6.12
N PHE A 14 -9.96 25.54 4.96
CA PHE A 14 -9.31 24.99 3.77
C PHE A 14 -9.26 26.01 2.63
N VAL A 15 -8.17 25.98 1.88
CA VAL A 15 -7.99 26.73 0.64
C VAL A 15 -7.97 25.72 -0.51
N THR A 16 -8.92 25.84 -1.42
CA THR A 16 -9.04 24.96 -2.59
C THR A 16 -9.38 25.77 -3.83
N ASN A 17 -8.97 25.27 -4.99
CA ASN A 17 -9.38 25.75 -6.31
C ASN A 17 -10.56 24.95 -6.89
N ILE A 18 -11.13 24.03 -6.12
CA ILE A 18 -12.25 23.18 -6.52
C ILE A 18 -13.55 23.79 -5.97
N PHE A 19 -14.35 24.38 -6.85
CA PHE A 19 -15.61 25.06 -6.49
C PHE A 19 -16.85 24.20 -6.72
N LYS A 20 -16.68 23.00 -7.29
CA LYS A 20 -17.79 22.09 -7.63
C LYS A 20 -18.33 21.31 -6.42
N TYR A 21 -17.51 21.14 -5.39
CA TYR A 21 -17.84 20.36 -4.21
C TYR A 21 -18.25 21.24 -3.04
N THR A 22 -19.07 20.70 -2.15
CA THR A 22 -19.44 21.37 -0.91
C THR A 22 -18.25 21.45 0.04
N SER A 23 -18.31 22.37 1.02
CA SER A 23 -17.27 22.50 2.04
C SER A 23 -17.02 21.18 2.79
N GLU A 24 -18.07 20.41 3.07
CA GLU A 24 -17.99 19.10 3.72
C GLU A 24 -17.29 18.06 2.84
N GLU A 25 -17.62 18.00 1.56
CA GLU A 25 -16.96 17.09 0.60
C GLU A 25 -15.47 17.40 0.46
N ILE A 26 -15.11 18.69 0.43
CA ILE A 26 -13.71 19.13 0.39
C ILE A 26 -13.00 18.75 1.69
N ALA A 27 -13.62 18.99 2.85
CA ALA A 27 -13.06 18.57 4.14
C ALA A 27 -12.87 17.04 4.21
N TRP A 28 -13.84 16.26 3.71
CA TRP A 28 -13.74 14.81 3.61
C TRP A 28 -12.61 14.37 2.67
N LEU A 29 -12.45 15.01 1.51
CA LEU A 29 -11.35 14.75 0.60
C LEU A 29 -9.99 15.09 1.25
N TYR A 30 -9.93 16.17 2.02
CA TYR A 30 -8.74 16.51 2.81
C TYR A 30 -8.47 15.48 3.92
N LYS A 31 -9.49 14.88 4.55
CA LYS A 31 -9.29 13.76 5.51
C LYS A 31 -8.64 12.54 4.84
N LYS A 32 -8.92 12.26 3.56
CA LYS A 32 -8.22 11.21 2.80
C LYS A 32 -6.72 11.43 2.68
N ARG A 33 -6.23 12.68 2.80
CA ARG A 33 -4.80 12.95 2.89
C ARG A 33 -4.15 12.22 4.07
N TRP A 34 -4.82 12.07 5.21
CA TRP A 34 -4.24 11.36 6.36
C TRP A 34 -4.04 9.87 6.10
N GLU A 35 -4.83 9.27 5.22
CA GLU A 35 -4.64 7.86 4.81
C GLU A 35 -3.28 7.68 4.10
N ILE A 36 -2.80 8.69 3.37
CA ILE A 36 -1.47 8.63 2.74
C ILE A 36 -0.34 8.64 3.78
N GLU A 37 -0.54 9.30 4.91
CA GLU A 37 0.44 9.32 6.00
C GLU A 37 0.55 7.96 6.66
N LEU A 38 -0.58 7.27 6.85
CA LEU A 38 -0.60 5.87 7.30
C LEU A 38 0.13 4.96 6.30
N PHE A 39 -0.06 5.17 4.99
CA PHE A 39 0.68 4.46 3.96
C PHE A 39 2.19 4.72 4.05
N PHE A 40 2.63 5.98 4.16
CA PHE A 40 4.05 6.31 4.30
C PHE A 40 4.65 5.83 5.62
N LYS A 41 3.88 5.86 6.71
CA LYS A 41 4.27 5.27 8.00
C LYS A 41 4.47 3.77 7.85
N TRP A 42 3.55 3.10 7.17
CA TRP A 42 3.65 1.68 6.88
C TRP A 42 4.90 1.37 6.03
N ILE A 43 5.17 2.14 4.96
CA ILE A 43 6.39 1.99 4.14
C ILE A 43 7.62 2.11 5.02
N LYS A 44 7.75 3.20 5.79
CA LYS A 44 8.92 3.45 6.63
C LYS A 44 9.14 2.34 7.67
N GLN A 45 8.07 1.74 8.20
CA GLN A 45 8.15 0.65 9.17
C GLN A 45 8.51 -0.71 8.55
N ASN A 46 7.98 -1.01 7.37
CA ASN A 46 8.07 -2.35 6.76
C ASN A 46 9.16 -2.46 5.69
N LEU A 47 9.52 -1.36 5.03
CA LEU A 47 10.58 -1.28 4.04
C LEU A 47 11.93 -1.11 4.76
N LYS A 48 12.40 -2.19 5.39
CA LYS A 48 13.75 -2.25 5.97
C LYS A 48 14.73 -2.73 4.91
N ILE A 49 15.41 -1.79 4.25
CA ILE A 49 16.53 -2.11 3.34
C ILE A 49 17.71 -2.55 4.22
N LYS A 50 17.91 -3.85 4.35
CA LYS A 50 19.00 -4.42 5.17
C LYS A 50 20.37 -4.29 4.49
N ARG A 51 20.39 -4.24 3.16
CA ARG A 51 21.61 -4.17 2.35
C ARG A 51 21.29 -3.45 1.06
N PHE A 52 22.10 -2.44 0.73
CA PHE A 52 22.05 -1.81 -0.58
C PHE A 52 22.75 -2.72 -1.61
N ILE A 53 22.09 -2.94 -2.75
CA ILE A 53 22.67 -3.70 -3.87
C ILE A 53 23.63 -2.82 -4.68
N GLY A 54 23.40 -1.51 -4.66
CA GLY A 54 24.27 -0.48 -5.22
C GLY A 54 24.07 0.84 -4.48
N HIS A 55 25.11 1.68 -4.48
CA HIS A 55 25.19 2.91 -3.68
C HIS A 55 24.96 4.20 -4.49
N SER A 56 24.78 4.11 -5.81
CA SER A 56 24.39 5.29 -6.60
C SER A 56 22.95 5.68 -6.29
N LEU A 57 22.63 6.97 -6.44
CA LEU A 57 21.27 7.49 -6.25
C LEU A 57 20.24 6.66 -7.03
N ASN A 58 20.53 6.39 -8.30
CA ASN A 58 19.66 5.61 -9.17
C ASN A 58 19.49 4.17 -8.67
N ALA A 59 20.56 3.51 -8.21
CA ALA A 59 20.48 2.15 -7.69
C ALA A 59 19.63 2.07 -6.42
N VAL A 60 19.75 3.07 -5.53
CA VAL A 60 18.92 3.17 -4.32
C VAL A 60 17.46 3.46 -4.68
N MET A 61 17.20 4.38 -5.62
CA MET A 61 15.84 4.67 -6.09
C MET A 61 15.17 3.43 -6.69
N MET A 62 15.86 2.67 -7.55
CA MET A 62 15.32 1.43 -8.10
C MET A 62 15.04 0.38 -7.02
N GLN A 63 15.89 0.27 -6.00
CA GLN A 63 15.65 -0.65 -4.87
C GLN A 63 14.40 -0.27 -4.09
N ILE A 64 14.17 1.01 -3.83
CA ILE A 64 12.97 1.48 -3.14
C ILE A 64 11.73 1.23 -4.00
N ILE A 65 11.76 1.60 -5.29
CA ILE A 65 10.63 1.42 -6.21
C ILE A 65 10.29 -0.07 -6.35
N SER A 66 11.28 -0.94 -6.58
CA SER A 66 11.05 -2.39 -6.70
C SER A 66 10.50 -3.00 -5.41
N ALA A 67 10.93 -2.54 -4.23
CA ALA A 67 10.39 -2.98 -2.96
C ALA A 67 8.92 -2.56 -2.76
N ILE A 68 8.55 -1.35 -3.18
CA ILE A 68 7.15 -0.88 -3.16
C ILE A 68 6.29 -1.71 -4.12
N ILE A 69 6.75 -1.92 -5.36
CA ILE A 69 6.05 -2.75 -6.36
C ILE A 69 5.83 -4.17 -5.83
N THR A 70 6.89 -4.78 -5.26
CA THR A 70 6.81 -6.13 -4.68
C THR A 70 5.78 -6.19 -3.55
N PHE A 71 5.72 -5.17 -2.70
CA PHE A 71 4.72 -5.12 -1.64
C PHE A 71 3.28 -5.07 -2.18
N ILE A 72 3.02 -4.18 -3.14
CA ILE A 72 1.70 -4.06 -3.77
C ILE A 72 1.31 -5.39 -4.42
N MET A 73 2.24 -6.03 -5.12
CA MET A 73 2.01 -7.33 -5.75
C MET A 73 1.63 -8.41 -4.72
N ILE A 74 2.32 -8.48 -3.58
CA ILE A 74 1.96 -9.43 -2.49
C ILE A 74 0.56 -9.12 -1.94
N ARG A 75 0.20 -7.85 -1.79
CA ARG A 75 -1.13 -7.43 -1.33
C ARG A 75 -2.24 -7.83 -2.29
N VAL A 76 -2.03 -7.61 -3.59
CA VAL A 76 -2.97 -8.03 -4.63
C VAL A 76 -3.12 -9.55 -4.64
N ILE A 77 -2.02 -10.30 -4.52
CA ILE A 77 -2.07 -11.78 -4.41
C ILE A 77 -2.87 -12.22 -3.19
N GLN A 78 -2.66 -11.58 -2.04
CA GLN A 78 -3.41 -11.87 -0.81
C GLN A 78 -4.92 -11.67 -1.00
N ASP A 79 -5.31 -10.59 -1.68
CA ASP A 79 -6.70 -10.25 -1.96
C ASP A 79 -7.34 -11.23 -2.96
N ILE A 80 -6.66 -11.53 -4.07
CA ILE A 80 -7.11 -12.52 -5.07
C ILE A 80 -7.29 -13.90 -4.46
N ALA A 81 -6.37 -14.32 -3.59
CA ALA A 81 -6.42 -15.61 -2.93
C ALA A 81 -7.47 -15.68 -1.80
N LYS A 82 -8.10 -14.56 -1.41
CA LYS A 82 -9.10 -14.47 -0.32
C LYS A 82 -8.64 -15.16 0.97
N THR A 83 -7.36 -15.01 1.29
CA THR A 83 -6.71 -15.76 2.37
C THR A 83 -6.69 -14.96 3.67
N ALA A 84 -6.98 -15.62 4.79
CA ALA A 84 -6.89 -15.03 6.14
C ALA A 84 -5.44 -14.89 6.65
N TYR A 85 -4.45 -15.33 5.87
CA TYR A 85 -3.05 -15.28 6.29
C TYR A 85 -2.51 -13.85 6.27
N GLY A 86 -1.75 -13.50 7.32
CA GLY A 86 -1.02 -12.24 7.36
C GLY A 86 0.08 -12.14 6.29
N LEU A 87 0.44 -10.91 5.92
CA LEU A 87 1.37 -10.58 4.83
C LEU A 87 2.71 -11.34 4.90
N LEU A 88 3.26 -11.53 6.10
CA LEU A 88 4.53 -12.24 6.30
C LEU A 88 4.44 -13.72 5.91
N LYS A 89 3.30 -14.36 6.19
CA LYS A 89 3.06 -15.76 5.83
C LYS A 89 2.92 -15.91 4.33
N VAL A 90 2.14 -15.04 3.67
CA VAL A 90 2.02 -14.98 2.21
C VAL A 90 3.38 -14.77 1.54
N LYS A 91 4.16 -13.78 2.01
CA LYS A 91 5.52 -13.54 1.52
C LYS A 91 6.42 -14.77 1.65
N ARG A 92 6.35 -15.49 2.78
CA ARG A 92 7.15 -16.69 3.01
C ARG A 92 6.76 -17.83 2.06
N LEU A 93 5.45 -18.05 1.88
CA LEU A 93 4.92 -19.04 0.94
C LEU A 93 5.36 -18.71 -0.49
N LEU A 94 5.18 -17.47 -0.93
CA LEU A 94 5.65 -17.00 -2.23
C LEU A 94 7.15 -17.27 -2.41
N LYS A 95 7.98 -16.89 -1.44
CA LYS A 95 9.43 -17.12 -1.49
C LYS A 95 9.78 -18.60 -1.66
N HIS A 96 9.10 -19.49 -0.95
CA HIS A 96 9.32 -20.93 -1.05
C HIS A 96 8.88 -21.51 -2.41
N SER A 97 8.02 -20.81 -3.12
CA SER A 97 7.44 -21.29 -4.39
C SER A 97 8.05 -20.68 -5.63
N LEU A 98 8.79 -19.58 -5.50
CA LEU A 98 9.60 -19.03 -6.58
C LEU A 98 10.45 -20.07 -7.34
N PRO A 99 11.13 -21.03 -6.68
CA PRO A 99 11.92 -22.04 -7.40
C PRO A 99 11.10 -23.20 -7.97
N LYS A 100 9.80 -23.30 -7.68
CA LYS A 100 8.97 -24.42 -8.14
C LYS A 100 8.44 -24.13 -9.54
N SER A 101 8.58 -25.07 -10.46
CA SER A 101 7.86 -25.00 -11.73
C SER A 101 6.37 -25.15 -11.47
N ILE A 102 5.59 -24.20 -11.98
CA ILE A 102 4.14 -24.18 -11.85
C ILE A 102 3.56 -24.54 -13.21
N ASP A 103 2.73 -25.59 -13.25
CA ASP A 103 1.92 -25.85 -14.43
C ASP A 103 0.84 -24.77 -14.56
N LYS A 104 0.83 -24.07 -15.70
CA LYS A 104 -0.09 -22.95 -15.96
C LYS A 104 -1.54 -23.41 -16.01
N SER A 105 -1.82 -24.64 -16.44
CA SER A 105 -3.18 -25.19 -16.51
C SER A 105 -3.80 -25.47 -15.13
N ALA A 106 -2.97 -25.74 -14.12
CA ALA A 106 -3.44 -26.15 -12.80
C ALA A 106 -3.39 -25.04 -11.75
N PHE A 107 -2.82 -23.87 -12.07
CA PHE A 107 -2.53 -22.84 -11.10
C PHE A 107 -3.76 -22.00 -10.72
N SER A 108 -4.03 -21.88 -9.43
CA SER A 108 -5.02 -20.96 -8.87
C SER A 108 -4.52 -20.39 -7.56
N TRP A 109 -4.41 -19.05 -7.48
CA TRP A 109 -4.00 -18.36 -6.25
C TRP A 109 -4.87 -18.69 -5.05
N TYR A 110 -6.17 -18.88 -5.27
CA TYR A 110 -7.11 -19.36 -4.25
C TYR A 110 -6.64 -20.71 -3.73
N LYS A 111 -6.68 -21.78 -4.54
CA LYS A 111 -6.26 -23.14 -4.12
C LYS A 111 -4.84 -23.21 -3.53
N TRP A 112 -3.96 -22.31 -3.96
CA TRP A 112 -2.55 -22.32 -3.58
C TRP A 112 -2.26 -21.64 -2.23
N LEU A 113 -3.08 -20.67 -1.82
CA LEU A 113 -2.91 -19.89 -0.57
C LEU A 113 -4.11 -19.99 0.39
N SER A 114 -5.23 -20.55 -0.05
CA SER A 114 -6.31 -21.06 0.80
C SER A 114 -5.90 -22.45 1.26
N GLY A 115 -5.14 -22.52 2.36
CA GLY A 115 -5.01 -23.78 3.09
C GLY A 115 -6.36 -24.23 3.60
#